data_AF-A0A448X5F2-F1
#
_entry.id   AF-A0A448X5F2-F1
#
_cell.length_a   1.000
_cell.length_b   1.000
_cell.length_c   1.000
_cell.angle_alpha   90.00
_cell.angle_beta   90.00
_cell.angle_gamma   90.00
#
_symmetry.space_group_name_H-M   'P 1'
#
loop_
_entity.id
_entity.type
_entity.pdbx_description
1 polymer ?
#
loop_
_entity_poly.entity_id
_entity_poly.type
_entity_poly.pdbx_seq_one_letter_code
_entity_poly.pdbx_strand_id
1 'polypeptide(L)'
;MIYLEPSSLGWRPLACSWLKRLPPLLSAGDGQEALESLLEWLVDPTLRFVYTSCRQMVPTSPTNLVCSLLGFIDALVGEAAVASDAEDNRHLRNWCFSSLLFGLVWAIGGCLDFDSRTLFSTFIRELLAGQNTNHPVPKIFGGRIDFCMPEQGMVYDYWFEVNSPSAVFYHLH
;
A
#
# COMPACT_ATOMS: atom_id res chain seq x y z
N MET A 1 -32.52 2.95 -18.38
CA MET A 1 -31.06 2.81 -18.29
C MET A 1 -30.64 3.46 -16.99
N ILE A 2 -30.01 2.72 -16.07
CA ILE A 2 -29.55 3.27 -14.79
C ILE A 2 -28.12 3.75 -15.01
N TYR A 3 -27.89 5.05 -14.95
CA TYR A 3 -26.54 5.63 -14.96
C TYR A 3 -25.97 5.50 -13.55
N LEU A 4 -25.12 4.50 -13.34
CA LEU A 4 -24.27 4.41 -12.15
C LEU A 4 -22.99 5.17 -12.47
N GLU A 5 -22.72 6.25 -11.75
CA GLU A 5 -21.43 6.93 -11.87
C GLU A 5 -20.37 6.07 -11.16
N PRO A 6 -19.31 5.59 -11.83
CA PRO A 6 -18.32 4.69 -11.23
C PRO A 6 -17.60 5.28 -10.00
N SER A 7 -17.60 6.61 -9.88
CA SER A 7 -17.02 7.36 -8.76
C SER A 7 -17.84 7.24 -7.46
N SER A 8 -19.14 6.91 -7.51
CA SER A 8 -19.99 6.86 -6.30
C SER A 8 -19.78 5.58 -5.48
N LEU A 9 -19.21 4.52 -6.07
CA LEU A 9 -18.94 3.25 -5.38
C LEU A 9 -17.73 3.34 -4.45
N GLY A 10 -16.82 4.28 -4.70
CA GLY A 10 -15.55 4.40 -3.98
C GLY A 10 -14.57 3.27 -4.30
N TRP A 11 -13.47 3.20 -3.54
CA TRP A 11 -12.39 2.23 -3.76
C TRP A 11 -12.65 0.86 -3.10
N ARG A 12 -13.49 0.81 -2.06
CA ARG A 12 -13.74 -0.40 -1.26
C ARG A 12 -14.29 -1.59 -2.05
N PRO A 13 -15.22 -1.42 -3.00
CA PRO A 13 -15.68 -2.54 -3.83
C PRO A 13 -14.56 -3.14 -4.70
N LEU A 14 -13.62 -2.31 -5.16
CA LEU A 14 -12.44 -2.78 -5.91
C LEU A 14 -11.51 -3.58 -5.01
N ALA A 15 -11.20 -3.06 -3.82
CA ALA A 15 -10.39 -3.77 -2.83
C ALA A 15 -11.04 -5.10 -2.41
N CYS A 16 -12.35 -5.11 -2.13
CA CYS A 16 -13.09 -6.33 -1.78
C CYS A 16 -13.05 -7.38 -2.90
N SER A 17 -13.23 -6.95 -4.15
CA SER A 17 -13.10 -7.83 -5.32
C SER A 17 -11.69 -8.39 -5.46
N TRP A 18 -10.67 -7.55 -5.28
CA TRP A 18 -9.27 -7.94 -5.35
C TRP A 18 -8.89 -8.92 -4.23
N LEU A 19 -9.31 -8.68 -2.99
CA LEU A 19 -9.07 -9.57 -1.84
C LEU A 19 -9.62 -10.98 -2.09
N LYS A 20 -10.78 -11.10 -2.75
CA LYS A 20 -11.38 -12.40 -3.10
C LYS A 20 -10.61 -13.16 -4.19
N ARG A 21 -9.74 -12.50 -4.95
CA ARG A 21 -8.92 -13.09 -6.00
C ARG A 21 -7.52 -13.47 -5.52
N LEU A 22 -7.18 -13.18 -4.27
CA LEU A 22 -5.86 -13.48 -3.73
C LEU A 22 -5.57 -14.99 -3.74
N PRO A 23 -4.32 -15.40 -4.05
CA PRO A 23 -3.88 -16.78 -3.88
C PRO A 23 -4.18 -17.30 -2.48
N PRO A 24 -4.61 -18.58 -2.33
CA PRO A 24 -4.99 -19.15 -1.03
C PRO A 24 -3.93 -18.98 0.05
N LEU A 25 -2.65 -19.00 -0.33
CA LEU A 25 -1.52 -18.82 0.56
C LEU A 25 -1.48 -17.43 1.22
N LEU A 26 -1.85 -16.37 0.50
CA LEU A 26 -1.92 -15.01 1.04
C LEU A 26 -3.19 -14.78 1.87
N SER A 27 -4.25 -15.53 1.58
CA SER A 27 -5.53 -15.46 2.31
C SER A 27 -5.60 -16.40 3.51
N ALA A 28 -4.63 -17.31 3.68
CA ALA A 28 -4.61 -18.29 4.76
C ALA A 28 -4.51 -17.63 6.14
N GLY A 29 -5.13 -18.25 7.14
CA GLY A 29 -5.13 -17.75 8.52
C GLY A 29 -5.84 -16.39 8.63
N ASP A 30 -5.12 -15.39 9.16
CA ASP A 30 -5.56 -14.00 9.30
C ASP A 30 -5.12 -13.12 8.12
N GLY A 31 -4.55 -13.69 7.04
CA GLY A 31 -3.93 -12.94 5.95
C GLY A 31 -4.88 -11.99 5.21
N GLN A 32 -6.08 -12.47 4.87
CA GLN A 32 -7.08 -11.64 4.18
C GLN A 32 -7.60 -10.50 5.08
N GLU A 33 -7.89 -10.80 6.36
CA GLU A 33 -8.34 -9.80 7.34
C GLU A 33 -7.26 -8.75 7.62
N ALA A 34 -5.99 -9.17 7.68
CA ALA A 34 -4.86 -8.27 7.81
C ALA A 34 -4.70 -7.35 6.60
N LEU A 35 -4.82 -7.87 5.37
CA LEU A 35 -4.76 -7.04 4.15
C LEU A 35 -5.92 -6.05 4.08
N GLU A 36 -7.14 -6.48 4.40
CA GLU A 36 -8.30 -5.59 4.48
C GLU A 36 -8.08 -4.49 5.51
N SER A 37 -7.60 -4.83 6.71
CA SER A 37 -7.29 -3.88 7.78
C SER A 37 -6.19 -2.89 7.37
N LEU A 38 -5.17 -3.33 6.63
CA LEU A 38 -4.12 -2.47 6.10
C LEU A 38 -4.65 -1.48 5.06
N LEU A 39 -5.47 -1.96 4.12
CA LEU A 39 -6.08 -1.11 3.10
C LEU A 39 -6.97 -0.04 3.73
N GLU A 40 -7.85 -0.42 4.66
CA GLU A 40 -8.72 0.51 5.38
C GLU A 40 -7.91 1.54 6.20
N TRP A 41 -6.82 1.11 6.85
CA TRP A 41 -5.98 1.99 7.64
C TRP A 41 -5.17 2.98 6.81
N LEU A 42 -4.67 2.56 5.64
CA LEU A 42 -3.73 3.37 4.87
C LEU A 42 -4.40 4.19 3.77
N VAL A 43 -5.40 3.65 3.07
CA VAL A 43 -5.90 4.24 1.81
C VAL A 43 -6.65 5.55 2.07
N ASP A 44 -7.65 5.56 2.95
CA ASP A 44 -8.47 6.77 3.20
C ASP A 44 -7.64 7.96 3.73
N PRO A 45 -6.77 7.79 4.75
CA PRO A 45 -5.95 8.89 5.25
C PRO A 45 -4.99 9.43 4.18
N THR A 46 -4.40 8.53 3.39
CA THR A 46 -3.44 8.90 2.34
C THR A 46 -4.13 9.64 1.20
N LEU A 47 -5.27 9.15 0.72
CA LEU A 47 -6.07 9.84 -0.28
C LEU A 47 -6.49 11.22 0.22
N ARG A 48 -7.02 11.31 1.45
CA ARG A 48 -7.41 12.58 2.04
C ARG A 48 -6.25 13.57 2.05
N PHE A 49 -5.08 13.15 2.54
CA PHE A 49 -3.89 14.00 2.57
C PHE A 49 -3.47 14.48 1.18
N VAL A 50 -3.49 13.60 0.18
CA VAL A 50 -3.17 13.96 -1.21
C VAL A 50 -4.13 15.00 -1.78
N TYR A 51 -5.43 14.88 -1.53
CA TYR A 51 -6.41 15.84 -2.06
C TYR A 51 -6.53 17.14 -1.26
N THR A 52 -6.14 17.16 0.02
CA THR A 52 -6.25 18.37 0.86
C THR A 52 -4.96 19.15 1.02
N SER A 53 -3.82 18.47 0.96
CA SER A 53 -2.52 19.01 1.41
C SER A 53 -1.42 18.92 0.36
N CYS A 54 -1.69 18.27 -0.78
CA CYS A 54 -0.71 18.10 -1.84
C CYS A 54 -1.20 18.72 -3.16
N ARG A 55 -0.24 19.10 -4.00
CA ARG A 55 -0.45 19.48 -5.39
C ARG A 55 -0.13 18.29 -6.31
N GLN A 56 -1.15 17.89 -7.06
CA GLN A 56 -1.03 16.85 -8.09
C GLN A 56 -0.59 17.49 -9.41
N MET A 57 0.38 16.88 -10.08
CA MET A 57 0.84 17.31 -11.41
C MET A 57 -0.18 16.99 -12.50
N VAL A 58 -0.98 15.93 -12.30
CA VAL A 58 -2.03 15.47 -13.20
C VAL A 58 -3.30 15.19 -12.38
N PRO A 59 -4.49 15.58 -12.85
CA PRO A 59 -5.74 15.21 -12.19
C PRO A 59 -5.90 13.69 -12.13
N THR A 60 -6.11 13.15 -10.94
CA THR A 60 -6.34 11.71 -10.74
C THR A 60 -7.65 11.47 -9.99
N SER A 61 -8.26 10.31 -10.20
CA SER A 61 -9.42 9.85 -9.43
C SER A 61 -8.97 8.90 -8.31
N PRO A 62 -9.62 8.91 -7.13
CA PRO A 62 -9.29 7.99 -6.04
C PRO A 62 -9.32 6.53 -6.48
N THR A 63 -10.33 6.18 -7.28
CA THR A 63 -10.51 4.85 -7.87
C THR A 63 -9.30 4.42 -8.71
N ASN A 64 -8.77 5.31 -9.56
CA ASN A 64 -7.62 4.99 -10.41
C ASN A 64 -6.34 4.82 -9.58
N LEU A 65 -6.15 5.66 -8.56
CA LEU A 65 -5.01 5.55 -7.64
C LEU A 65 -5.03 4.22 -6.89
N VAL A 66 -6.18 3.80 -6.37
CA VAL A 66 -6.31 2.51 -5.66
C VAL A 66 -6.22 1.32 -6.61
N CYS A 67 -6.79 1.38 -7.82
CA CYS A 67 -6.55 0.35 -8.84
C CYS A 67 -5.05 0.17 -9.13
N SER A 68 -4.31 1.28 -9.24
CA SER A 68 -2.87 1.25 -9.48
C SER A 68 -2.11 0.67 -8.29
N LEU A 69 -2.50 1.03 -7.06
CA LEU A 69 -1.96 0.44 -5.82
C LEU A 69 -2.11 -1.08 -5.80
N LEU A 70 -3.31 -1.60 -6.08
CA LEU A 70 -3.56 -3.04 -6.10
C LEU A 70 -2.76 -3.73 -7.24
N GLY A 71 -2.61 -3.05 -8.38
CA GLY A 71 -1.79 -3.50 -9.49
C GLY A 71 -0.30 -3.63 -9.14
N PHE A 72 0.26 -2.73 -8.30
CA PHE A 72 1.63 -2.88 -7.79
C PHE A 72 1.80 -4.14 -6.94
N ILE A 73 0.82 -4.46 -6.09
CA ILE A 73 0.88 -5.67 -5.26
C ILE A 73 0.86 -6.91 -6.14
N ASP A 74 -0.04 -6.96 -7.13
CA ASP A 74 -0.11 -8.06 -8.11
C ASP A 74 1.21 -8.21 -8.88
N ALA A 75 1.81 -7.09 -9.34
CA ALA A 75 3.03 -7.11 -10.13
C ALA A 75 4.26 -7.55 -9.32
N LEU A 76 4.32 -7.20 -8.03
CA LEU A 76 5.47 -7.50 -7.18
C LEU A 76 5.39 -8.91 -6.58
N VAL A 77 4.21 -9.34 -6.14
CA VAL A 77 4.05 -10.57 -5.35
C VAL A 77 3.32 -11.68 -6.11
N GLY A 78 2.65 -11.36 -7.22
CA GLY A 78 1.84 -12.30 -7.96
C GLY A 78 2.59 -13.55 -8.41
N GLU A 79 3.78 -13.40 -8.98
CA GLU A 79 4.61 -14.52 -9.43
C GLU A 79 5.10 -15.37 -8.25
N ALA A 80 5.60 -14.73 -7.19
CA ALA A 80 6.08 -15.43 -5.99
C ALA A 80 4.95 -16.18 -5.26
N ALA A 81 3.71 -15.68 -5.32
CA ALA A 81 2.56 -16.29 -4.66
C ALA A 81 2.00 -17.52 -5.38
N VAL A 82 2.39 -17.76 -6.64
CA VAL A 82 1.97 -18.92 -7.44
C VAL A 82 3.14 -19.85 -7.81
N ALA A 83 4.34 -19.54 -7.33
CA ALA A 83 5.52 -20.37 -7.52
C ALA A 83 5.35 -21.74 -6.83
N SER A 84 6.02 -22.77 -7.34
CA SER A 84 5.90 -24.15 -6.83
C SER A 84 6.39 -24.31 -5.38
N ASP A 85 7.29 -23.42 -4.93
CA ASP A 85 7.87 -23.36 -3.59
C ASP A 85 7.20 -22.31 -2.70
N ALA A 86 6.08 -21.71 -3.15
CA ALA A 86 5.42 -20.62 -2.42
C ALA A 86 4.97 -21.05 -1.01
N GLU A 87 4.49 -22.28 -0.84
CA GLU A 87 4.04 -22.80 0.46
C GLU A 87 5.15 -22.83 1.52
N ASP A 88 6.40 -23.03 1.09
CA ASP A 88 7.58 -23.02 1.96
C ASP A 88 8.13 -21.60 2.19
N ASN A 89 7.65 -20.61 1.41
CA ASN A 89 8.12 -19.24 1.47
C ASN A 89 7.45 -18.44 2.60
N ARG A 90 8.02 -18.53 3.79
CA ARG A 90 7.64 -17.76 4.99
C ARG A 90 7.68 -16.24 4.83
N HIS A 91 8.33 -15.70 3.78
CA HIS A 91 8.50 -14.25 3.58
C HIS A 91 7.37 -13.63 2.76
N LEU A 92 6.56 -14.45 2.06
CA LEU A 92 5.57 -13.99 1.11
C LEU A 92 4.56 -12.98 1.70
N ARG A 93 4.12 -13.22 2.94
CA ARG A 93 3.23 -12.30 3.66
C ARG A 93 3.86 -10.92 3.87
N ASN A 94 5.11 -10.89 4.32
CA ASN A 94 5.84 -9.64 4.53
C ASN A 94 6.11 -8.92 3.21
N TRP A 95 6.36 -9.66 2.14
CA TRP A 95 6.48 -9.10 0.79
C TRP A 95 5.16 -8.47 0.33
N CYS A 96 4.02 -9.12 0.57
CA CYS A 96 2.70 -8.55 0.26
C CYS A 96 2.47 -7.21 0.98
N PHE A 97 2.75 -7.12 2.28
CA PHE A 97 2.58 -5.89 3.04
C PHE A 97 3.54 -4.79 2.58
N SER A 98 4.77 -5.16 2.24
CA SER A 98 5.79 -4.22 1.77
C SER A 98 5.48 -3.70 0.36
N SER A 99 4.94 -4.56 -0.51
CA SER A 99 4.44 -4.19 -1.83
C SER A 99 3.25 -3.24 -1.74
N LEU A 100 2.38 -3.41 -0.74
CA LEU A 100 1.28 -2.46 -0.49
C LEU A 100 1.85 -1.08 -0.16
N LEU A 101 2.85 -0.98 0.72
CA LEU A 101 3.48 0.31 1.03
C LEU A 101 4.21 0.92 -0.16
N PHE A 102 4.96 0.11 -0.89
CA PHE A 102 5.63 0.56 -2.10
C PHE A 102 4.59 1.09 -3.11
N GLY A 103 3.52 0.34 -3.35
CA GLY A 103 2.40 0.78 -4.16
C GLY A 103 1.72 2.03 -3.62
N LEU A 104 1.65 2.24 -2.29
CA LEU A 104 1.04 3.44 -1.71
C LEU A 104 1.84 4.70 -2.10
N VAL A 105 3.16 4.61 -2.01
CA VAL A 105 4.08 5.69 -2.39
C VAL A 105 4.01 5.97 -3.90
N TRP A 106 4.11 4.93 -4.72
CA TRP A 106 4.24 5.09 -6.18
C TRP A 106 2.91 5.23 -6.93
N ALA A 107 1.82 4.64 -6.43
CA ALA A 107 0.50 4.79 -7.01
C ALA A 107 -0.20 6.07 -6.54
N ILE A 108 -0.26 6.31 -5.23
CA ILE A 108 -1.01 7.45 -4.67
C ILE A 108 -0.14 8.72 -4.63
N GLY A 109 1.11 8.59 -4.19
CA GLY A 109 2.07 9.70 -4.12
C GLY A 109 2.83 10.00 -5.44
N GLY A 110 2.78 9.09 -6.42
CA GLY A 110 3.62 9.19 -7.64
C GLY A 110 3.35 10.43 -8.49
N CYS A 111 2.10 10.91 -8.52
CA CYS A 111 1.67 12.06 -9.33
C CYS A 111 1.86 13.42 -8.62
N LEU A 112 2.50 13.45 -7.45
CA LEU A 112 2.75 14.67 -6.68
C LEU A 112 3.96 15.45 -7.20
N ASP A 113 3.90 16.78 -7.11
CA ASP A 113 5.05 17.64 -7.34
C ASP A 113 6.10 17.51 -6.22
N PHE A 114 7.30 18.09 -6.43
CA PHE A 114 8.42 17.91 -5.52
C PHE A 114 8.14 18.35 -4.07
N ASP A 115 7.53 19.54 -3.90
CA ASP A 115 7.20 20.06 -2.58
C ASP A 115 6.20 19.15 -1.86
N SER A 116 5.18 18.69 -2.60
CA SER A 116 4.17 17.77 -2.06
C SER A 116 4.73 16.38 -1.75
N ARG A 117 5.74 15.90 -2.50
CA ARG A 117 6.44 14.65 -2.19
C ARG A 117 7.16 14.72 -0.84
N THR A 118 7.72 15.87 -0.50
CA THR A 118 8.35 16.09 0.82
C THR A 118 7.32 15.99 1.96
N LEU A 119 6.17 16.64 1.79
CA LEU A 119 5.06 16.59 2.74
C LEU A 119 4.49 15.17 2.88
N PHE A 120 4.26 14.50 1.75
CA PHE A 120 3.77 13.14 1.68
C PHE A 120 4.73 12.14 2.36
N SER A 121 6.03 12.28 2.11
CA SER A 121 7.06 11.45 2.73
C SER A 121 7.00 11.53 4.25
N THR A 122 6.85 12.74 4.79
CA THR A 122 6.73 12.97 6.24
C THR A 122 5.44 12.34 6.79
N PHE A 123 4.31 12.61 6.13
CA PHE A 123 3.00 12.07 6.52
C PHE A 123 2.98 10.54 6.55
N ILE A 124 3.50 9.86 5.52
CA ILE A 124 3.53 8.40 5.49
C ILE A 124 4.39 7.85 6.62
N ARG A 125 5.56 8.43 6.88
CA ARG A 125 6.43 8.00 7.99
C ARG A 125 5.73 8.16 9.35
N GLU A 126 5.05 9.27 9.58
CA GLU A 126 4.27 9.50 10.81
C GLU A 126 3.10 8.52 10.95
N LEU A 127 2.38 8.25 9.86
CA LEU A 127 1.28 7.28 9.83
C LEU A 127 1.79 5.88 10.18
N LEU A 128 2.87 5.43 9.55
CA LEU A 128 3.47 4.12 9.80
C LEU A 128 4.07 3.99 11.19
N ALA A 129 4.61 5.08 11.75
CA ALA A 129 5.10 5.12 13.13
C ALA A 129 3.98 5.17 14.18
N GLY A 130 2.70 5.15 13.77
CA GLY A 130 1.55 5.21 14.67
C GLY A 130 1.38 6.55 15.37
N GLN A 131 2.00 7.62 14.86
CA GLN A 131 1.95 8.97 15.45
C GLN A 131 0.65 9.70 15.09
N ASN A 132 -0.11 9.19 14.11
CA ASN A 132 -1.40 9.73 13.72
C ASN A 132 -2.52 9.25 14.66
N THR A 133 -2.92 10.09 15.60
CA THR A 133 -3.97 9.78 16.60
C THR A 133 -5.36 9.56 16.00
N ASN A 134 -5.64 10.15 14.83
CA ASN A 134 -6.93 9.97 14.13
C ASN A 134 -7.02 8.63 13.41
N HIS A 135 -5.86 8.02 13.10
CA HIS A 135 -5.74 6.77 12.36
C HIS A 135 -4.75 5.84 13.06
N PRO A 136 -5.11 5.30 14.25
CA PRO A 136 -4.23 4.41 15.00
C PRO A 136 -4.00 3.09 14.28
N VAL A 137 -2.84 2.47 14.52
CA VAL A 137 -2.47 1.16 13.96
C VAL A 137 -3.54 0.11 14.30
N PRO A 138 -4.03 -0.69 13.33
CA PRO A 138 -5.04 -1.70 13.59
C PRO A 138 -4.59 -2.73 14.63
N LYS A 139 -5.52 -3.15 15.50
CA LYS A 139 -5.24 -4.05 16.64
C LYS A 139 -4.72 -5.42 16.21
N ILE A 140 -5.10 -5.88 15.02
CA ILE A 140 -4.63 -7.15 14.44
C ILE A 140 -3.10 -7.21 14.31
N PHE A 141 -2.43 -6.06 14.23
CA PHE A 141 -0.96 -5.96 14.17
C PHE A 141 -0.30 -5.78 15.53
N GLY A 142 -1.03 -5.88 16.65
CA GLY A 142 -0.44 -5.70 17.98
C GLY A 142 0.06 -4.28 18.26
N GLY A 143 -0.43 -3.28 17.52
CA GLY A 143 -0.16 -1.86 17.76
C GLY A 143 1.12 -1.30 17.10
N ARG A 144 1.89 -2.13 16.40
CA ARG A 144 3.02 -1.67 15.55
C ARG A 144 3.15 -2.53 14.31
N ILE A 145 3.61 -1.95 13.22
CA ILE A 145 4.04 -2.72 12.05
C ILE A 145 5.48 -2.31 11.75
N ASP A 146 6.39 -3.27 11.83
CA ASP A 146 7.82 -3.04 11.61
C ASP A 146 8.10 -3.00 10.10
N PHE A 147 7.75 -1.87 9.48
CA PHE A 147 8.19 -1.56 8.14
C PHE A 147 9.61 -0.99 8.19
N CYS A 148 10.57 -1.74 7.67
CA CYS A 148 11.99 -1.35 7.65
C CYS A 148 12.26 -0.28 6.59
N MET A 149 11.61 0.88 6.70
CA MET A 149 11.88 2.02 5.83
C MET A 149 13.09 2.80 6.39
N PRO A 150 14.15 3.03 5.59
CA PRO A 150 15.33 3.73 6.08
C PRO A 150 15.00 5.16 6.53
N GLU A 151 15.66 5.66 7.58
CA GLU A 151 15.37 6.98 8.18
C GLU A 151 15.85 8.17 7.32
N GLN A 152 16.86 7.96 6.48
CA GLN A 152 17.42 8.99 5.61
C GLN A 152 16.56 9.17 4.36
N GLY A 153 16.62 10.34 3.72
CA GLY A 153 15.92 10.58 2.45
C GLY A 153 14.39 10.54 2.52
N MET A 154 13.77 10.73 1.36
CA MET A 154 12.32 10.62 1.18
C MET A 154 11.90 9.17 0.96
N VAL A 155 10.63 8.87 1.20
CA VAL A 155 10.04 7.55 0.86
C VAL A 155 10.18 7.19 -0.63
N TYR A 156 10.37 8.19 -1.49
CA TYR A 156 10.57 8.04 -2.94
C TYR A 156 11.99 7.64 -3.32
N ASP A 157 12.96 7.81 -2.42
CA ASP A 157 14.36 7.47 -2.68
C ASP A 157 14.61 5.97 -2.57
N TYR A 158 13.56 5.18 -2.31
CA TYR A 158 13.67 3.76 -2.05
C TYR A 158 12.83 2.89 -2.98
N TRP A 159 13.38 1.74 -3.38
CA TRP A 159 12.66 0.69 -4.10
C TRP A 159 12.65 -0.63 -3.34
N PHE A 160 11.60 -1.42 -3.54
CA PHE A 160 11.38 -2.69 -2.85
C PHE A 160 11.77 -3.89 -3.72
N GLU A 161 12.65 -4.76 -3.19
CA GLU A 161 13.07 -6.00 -3.87
C GLU A 161 12.35 -7.21 -3.30
N VAL A 162 11.50 -7.82 -4.13
CA VAL A 162 10.88 -9.12 -3.86
C VAL A 162 11.91 -10.19 -4.19
N ASN A 163 12.73 -10.56 -3.22
CA ASN A 163 13.66 -11.71 -3.18
C ASN A 163 14.57 -11.66 -1.94
N SER A 164 14.57 -10.54 -1.20
CA SER A 164 15.31 -10.42 0.04
C SER A 164 14.55 -11.05 1.22
N PRO A 165 15.23 -11.78 2.13
CA PRO A 165 14.61 -12.39 3.31
C PRO A 165 14.04 -11.38 4.31
N SER A 166 14.40 -10.10 4.18
CA SER A 166 13.78 -8.97 4.86
C SER A 166 13.15 -8.05 3.83
N ALA A 167 12.11 -7.29 4.20
CA ALA A 167 11.59 -6.25 3.33
C ALA A 167 12.60 -5.10 3.25
N VAL A 168 13.59 -5.25 2.39
CA VAL A 168 14.68 -4.30 2.24
C VAL A 168 14.31 -3.29 1.17
N PHE A 169 14.37 -2.04 1.56
CA PHE A 169 14.23 -0.88 0.69
C PHE A 169 15.62 -0.39 0.31
N TYR A 170 15.95 -0.42 -0.98
CA TYR A 170 17.25 0.01 -1.50
C TYR A 170 17.16 1.42 -2.07
N HIS A 171 18.24 2.19 -1.96
CA HIS A 171 18.30 3.56 -2.47
C HIS A 171 18.24 3.58 -4.01
N LEU A 172 17.44 4.48 -4.59
CA LEU A 172 17.44 4.81 -6.01
C LEU A 172 18.65 5.70 -6.32
N HIS A 173 19.57 5.22 -7.15
CA HIS A 173 20.77 5.96 -7.55
C HIS A 173 20.46 7.16 -8.45
#